data_AF-A0A4R1PVD5-F1
#
_entry.id   AF-A0A4R1PVD5-F1
#
_cell.length_a   1.000
_cell.length_b   1.000
_cell.length_c   1.000
_cell.angle_alpha   90.00
_cell.angle_beta   90.00
_cell.angle_gamma   90.00
#
_symmetry.space_group_name_H-M   'P 1'
#
loop_
_entity.id
_entity.type
_entity.pdbx_description
1 polymer ?
#
loop_
_entity_poly.entity_id
_entity_poly.type
_entity_poly.pdbx_seq_one_letter_code
_entity_poly.pdbx_strand_id
1 'polypeptide(L)'
;MPISSIDGCSAEHWGEVKAVITEAVESIQEHSFTVSLVSDSDESGVIQKRIVQNVYSADIVVCDVSGKNPNVMFELGMRLAFDKPTVIVKDDKTDYSFDTGIIEHVGYPRDLRFSKIVLFKEKLAEKVKATYQKSVDDPEHSTFLKNFGKFQVANLSEDIVSTDKMILTMMSELQSQISDVKRSLHTQSPALERFPASFHIRRAIKDFAKEQDCKLNDLFGSGHLYDYVESKIDAPNYFDSRAEFIEMVDTQLRKLTT
;
A
#
# COMPACT_ATOMS: atom_id res chain seq x y z
N MET A 1 -2.10 15.33 26.61
CA MET A 1 -1.71 16.18 27.76
C MET A 1 -0.42 16.91 27.43
N PRO A 2 -0.10 18.05 28.06
CA PRO A 2 1.18 18.71 27.85
C PRO A 2 2.35 17.81 28.28
N ILE A 3 3.46 17.83 27.53
CA ILE A 3 4.67 17.03 27.84
C ILE A 3 5.89 17.89 28.17
N SER A 4 5.79 19.20 27.95
CA SER A 4 6.85 20.18 28.19
C SER A 4 6.38 21.25 29.16
N SER A 5 7.30 22.08 29.64
CA SER A 5 6.93 23.22 30.46
C SER A 5 5.95 24.15 29.74
N ILE A 6 4.84 24.47 30.40
CA ILE A 6 3.81 25.37 29.89
C ILE A 6 3.03 25.97 31.05
N ASP A 7 2.68 27.25 30.93
CA ASP A 7 1.79 27.96 31.86
C ASP A 7 2.23 27.85 33.34
N GLY A 8 3.54 27.92 33.59
CA GLY A 8 4.13 27.84 34.92
C GLY A 8 4.30 26.42 35.49
N CYS A 9 3.88 25.37 34.78
CA CYS A 9 4.13 23.98 35.15
C CYS A 9 5.40 23.44 34.48
N SER A 10 6.17 22.62 35.20
CA SER A 10 7.34 21.90 34.69
C SER A 10 6.95 20.62 33.95
N ALA A 11 7.90 20.00 33.23
CA ALA A 11 7.69 18.68 32.64
C ALA A 11 7.42 17.60 33.72
N GLU A 12 8.05 17.72 34.88
CA GLU A 12 7.86 16.83 36.03
C GLU A 12 6.42 16.88 36.55
N HIS A 13 5.84 18.09 36.65
CA HIS A 13 4.44 18.26 37.03
C HIS A 13 3.49 17.49 36.11
N TRP A 14 3.71 17.55 34.80
CA TRP A 14 2.91 16.78 33.84
C TRP A 14 3.16 15.28 33.97
N GLY A 15 4.37 14.85 34.35
CA GLY A 15 4.66 13.47 34.72
C GLY A 15 3.82 12.99 35.92
N GLU A 16 3.67 13.82 36.95
CA GLU A 16 2.82 13.52 38.11
C GLU A 16 1.33 13.44 37.73
N VAL A 17 0.86 14.38 36.91
CA VAL A 17 -0.52 14.34 36.37
C VAL A 17 -0.76 13.06 35.57
N LYS A 18 0.21 12.64 34.74
CA LYS A 18 0.14 11.38 33.98
C LYS A 18 -0.01 10.20 34.93
N ALA A 19 0.82 10.11 35.96
CA ALA A 19 0.74 9.04 36.95
C ALA A 19 -0.62 9.00 37.65
N VAL A 20 -1.16 10.16 38.04
CA VAL A 20 -2.49 10.27 38.64
C VAL A 20 -3.59 9.74 37.71
N ILE A 21 -3.55 10.12 36.43
CA ILE A 21 -4.53 9.67 35.42
C ILE A 21 -4.39 8.17 35.19
N THR A 22 -3.16 7.66 35.04
CA THR A 22 -2.88 6.23 34.85
C THR A 22 -3.44 5.42 36.02
N GLU A 23 -3.13 5.80 37.26
CA GLU A 23 -3.64 5.11 38.45
C GLU A 23 -5.17 5.13 38.53
N ALA A 24 -5.81 6.25 38.15
CA ALA A 24 -7.27 6.34 38.13
C ALA A 24 -7.88 5.35 37.14
N VAL A 25 -7.35 5.29 35.92
CA VAL A 25 -7.88 4.43 34.85
C VAL A 25 -7.59 2.96 35.12
N GLU A 26 -6.41 2.63 35.63
CA GLU A 26 -6.03 1.26 36.01
C GLU A 26 -6.79 0.74 37.25
N SER A 27 -7.35 1.63 38.07
CA SER A 27 -8.19 1.23 39.21
C SER A 27 -9.55 0.64 38.83
N ILE A 28 -9.96 0.77 37.56
CA ILE A 28 -11.24 0.26 37.07
C ILE A 28 -11.18 -1.27 36.96
N GLN A 29 -11.98 -1.99 37.74
CA GLN A 29 -11.92 -3.46 37.81
C GLN A 29 -12.74 -4.16 36.72
N GLU A 30 -13.79 -3.54 36.18
CA GLU A 30 -14.68 -4.21 35.24
C GLU A 30 -14.05 -4.44 33.86
N HIS A 31 -13.03 -3.65 33.49
CA HIS A 31 -12.36 -3.70 32.20
C HIS A 31 -10.85 -3.51 32.40
N SER A 32 -10.03 -4.24 31.65
CA SER A 32 -8.59 -4.06 31.67
C SER A 32 -8.19 -2.95 30.71
N PHE A 33 -7.98 -1.75 31.23
CA PHE A 33 -7.46 -0.63 30.46
C PHE A 33 -5.92 -0.63 30.47
N THR A 34 -5.31 -0.38 29.31
CA THR A 34 -3.87 -0.10 29.19
C THR A 34 -3.71 1.37 28.82
N VAL A 35 -2.97 2.12 29.63
CA VAL A 35 -2.76 3.55 29.42
C VAL A 35 -1.44 3.81 28.71
N SER A 36 -1.48 4.48 27.57
CA SER A 36 -0.30 4.92 26.83
C SER A 36 -0.44 6.40 26.42
N LEU A 37 0.68 7.11 26.33
CA LEU A 37 0.65 8.44 25.71
C LEU A 37 0.52 8.28 24.20
N VAL A 38 -0.28 9.15 23.58
CA VAL A 38 -0.39 9.23 22.12
C VAL A 38 0.95 9.58 21.44
N SER A 39 1.89 10.15 22.20
CA SER A 39 3.25 10.49 21.78
C SER A 39 4.33 9.47 22.19
N ASP A 40 4.01 8.44 23.00
CA ASP A 40 5.01 7.46 23.47
C ASP A 40 5.37 6.48 22.34
N SER A 41 6.65 6.44 21.92
CA SER A 41 7.21 5.35 21.09
C SER A 41 8.71 5.46 20.80
N ASP A 42 9.36 4.30 20.64
CA ASP A 42 10.79 4.14 20.32
C ASP A 42 11.16 4.25 18.81
N GLU A 43 10.18 4.36 17.90
CA GLU A 43 10.45 4.36 16.46
C GLU A 43 10.40 5.77 15.83
N SER A 44 11.44 6.11 15.07
CA SER A 44 11.75 7.41 14.45
C SER A 44 10.86 7.81 13.25
N GLY A 45 9.58 7.43 13.25
CA GLY A 45 8.62 7.82 12.21
C GLY A 45 8.22 9.30 12.28
N VAL A 46 7.45 9.76 11.26
CA VAL A 46 6.84 11.10 11.24
C VAL A 46 5.83 11.21 12.40
N ILE A 47 6.22 11.89 13.47
CA ILE A 47 5.50 12.00 14.75
C ILE A 47 4.01 12.34 14.56
N GLN A 48 3.69 13.21 13.60
CA GLN A 48 2.32 13.65 13.33
C GLN A 48 1.43 12.52 12.80
N LYS A 49 1.93 11.68 11.89
CA LYS A 49 1.16 10.54 11.37
C LYS A 49 0.79 9.58 12.50
N ARG A 50 1.72 9.35 13.43
CA ARG A 50 1.52 8.46 14.58
C ARG A 50 0.51 9.01 15.57
N ILE A 51 0.61 10.29 15.92
CA ILE A 51 -0.35 10.93 16.84
C ILE A 51 -1.77 10.80 16.27
N VAL A 52 -1.95 11.08 14.97
CA VAL A 52 -3.25 10.91 14.31
C VAL A 52 -3.74 9.47 14.38
N GLN A 53 -2.87 8.49 14.09
CA GLN A 53 -3.23 7.07 14.16
C GLN A 53 -3.60 6.65 15.58
N ASN A 54 -2.82 7.00 16.59
CA ASN A 54 -3.08 6.65 17.99
C ASN A 54 -4.37 7.31 18.51
N VAL A 55 -4.59 8.59 18.18
CA VAL A 55 -5.82 9.31 18.53
C VAL A 55 -7.04 8.69 17.84
N TYR A 56 -6.88 8.19 16.62
CA TYR A 56 -7.95 7.49 15.91
C TYR A 56 -8.19 6.08 16.46
N SER A 57 -7.15 5.27 16.66
CA SER A 57 -7.27 3.84 17.00
C SER A 57 -7.62 3.58 18.46
N ALA A 58 -7.29 4.50 19.38
CA ALA A 58 -7.61 4.33 20.80
C ALA A 58 -9.12 4.19 21.05
N ASP A 59 -9.50 3.23 21.92
CA ASP A 59 -10.90 3.00 22.28
C ASP A 59 -11.50 4.20 23.00
N ILE A 60 -10.74 4.81 23.91
CA ILE A 60 -11.10 6.01 24.66
C ILE A 60 -9.88 6.90 24.83
N VAL A 61 -10.08 8.22 24.76
CA VAL A 61 -9.01 9.20 24.97
C VAL A 61 -9.32 10.04 26.21
N VAL A 62 -8.38 10.11 27.15
CA VAL A 62 -8.39 11.09 28.24
C VAL A 62 -7.49 12.26 27.83
N CYS A 63 -8.09 13.44 27.66
CA CYS A 63 -7.40 14.62 27.16
C CYS A 63 -7.30 15.72 28.22
N ASP A 64 -6.09 16.03 28.66
CA ASP A 64 -5.82 17.12 29.58
C ASP A 64 -5.55 18.43 28.83
N VAL A 65 -6.50 19.36 28.89
CA VAL A 65 -6.46 20.66 28.20
C VAL A 65 -5.84 21.78 29.05
N SER A 66 -5.27 21.45 30.21
CA SER A 66 -4.64 22.41 31.11
C SER A 66 -3.48 23.17 30.44
N GLY A 67 -3.31 24.44 30.83
CA GLY A 67 -2.34 25.35 30.22
C GLY A 67 -2.63 25.72 28.76
N LYS A 68 -3.78 25.30 28.19
CA LYS A 68 -4.22 25.57 26.81
C LYS A 68 -3.15 25.19 25.76
N ASN A 69 -2.51 24.04 25.96
CA ASN A 69 -1.46 23.60 25.04
C ASN A 69 -2.01 23.41 23.61
N PRO A 70 -1.48 24.12 22.59
CA PRO A 70 -2.04 24.09 21.24
C PRO A 70 -1.95 22.71 20.58
N ASN A 71 -0.92 21.91 20.89
CA ASN A 71 -0.80 20.55 20.36
C ASN A 71 -1.91 19.65 20.92
N VAL A 72 -2.19 19.78 22.22
CA VAL A 72 -3.25 18.99 22.87
C VAL A 72 -4.64 19.42 22.39
N MET A 73 -4.84 20.72 22.18
CA MET A 73 -6.10 21.23 21.60
C MET A 73 -6.32 20.73 20.17
N PHE A 74 -5.24 20.62 19.38
CA PHE A 74 -5.30 20.02 18.04
C PHE A 74 -5.68 18.53 18.10
N GLU A 75 -5.02 17.74 18.95
CA GLU A 75 -5.34 16.33 19.19
C GLU A 75 -6.79 16.12 19.63
N LEU A 76 -7.26 16.95 20.56
CA LEU A 76 -8.65 16.95 21.01
C LEU A 76 -9.60 17.23 19.85
N GLY A 77 -9.34 18.28 19.06
CA GLY A 77 -10.14 18.62 17.89
C GLY A 77 -10.26 17.46 16.90
N MET A 78 -9.14 16.77 16.63
CA MET A 78 -9.15 15.58 15.77
C MET A 78 -9.97 14.43 16.36
N ARG A 79 -9.78 14.14 17.65
CA ARG A 79 -10.55 13.07 18.33
C ARG A 79 -12.05 13.33 18.28
N LEU A 80 -12.46 14.58 18.51
CA LEU A 80 -13.85 15.00 18.44
C LEU A 80 -14.40 14.92 17.01
N ALA A 81 -13.58 15.20 15.99
CA ALA A 81 -13.96 15.04 14.59
C ALA A 81 -14.15 13.56 14.19
N PHE A 82 -13.43 12.64 14.83
CA PHE A 82 -13.67 11.20 14.71
C PHE A 82 -14.86 10.71 15.53
N ASP A 83 -15.45 11.58 16.36
CA ASP A 83 -16.62 11.31 17.20
C ASP A 83 -16.48 10.11 18.13
N LYS A 84 -15.24 9.79 18.50
CA LYS A 84 -14.92 8.64 19.34
C LYS A 84 -14.92 9.01 20.82
N PRO A 85 -15.08 8.01 21.73
CA PRO A 85 -15.19 8.24 23.17
C PRO A 85 -14.04 9.08 23.72
N THR A 86 -14.38 10.16 24.43
CA THR A 86 -13.40 11.14 24.92
C THR A 86 -13.81 11.68 26.29
N VAL A 87 -12.86 11.73 27.21
CA VAL A 87 -12.99 12.38 28.52
C VAL A 87 -12.02 13.53 28.59
N ILE A 88 -12.51 14.73 28.88
CA ILE A 88 -11.67 15.92 29.02
C ILE A 88 -11.37 16.16 30.50
N VAL A 89 -10.11 16.44 30.83
CA VAL A 89 -9.68 16.87 32.17
C VAL A 89 -9.04 18.25 32.10
N LYS A 90 -9.16 19.02 33.18
CA LYS A 90 -8.65 20.39 33.27
C LYS A 90 -8.28 20.72 34.71
N ASP A 91 -7.18 21.43 34.91
CA ASP A 91 -6.83 21.97 36.22
C ASP A 91 -7.79 23.10 36.67
N ASP A 92 -7.67 23.55 37.91
CA ASP A 92 -8.48 24.63 38.47
C ASP A 92 -7.96 26.05 38.15
N LYS A 93 -6.92 26.19 37.33
CA LYS A 93 -6.30 27.49 36.98
C LYS A 93 -6.46 27.89 35.53
N THR A 94 -6.67 26.92 34.64
CA THR A 94 -6.82 27.12 33.21
C THR A 94 -8.24 27.58 32.94
N ASP A 95 -8.45 28.73 32.29
CA ASP A 95 -9.81 29.13 31.94
C ASP A 95 -10.44 28.15 30.93
N TYR A 96 -11.77 28.14 30.86
CA TYR A 96 -12.47 27.37 29.84
C TYR A 96 -12.01 27.77 28.44
N SER A 97 -11.53 26.79 27.69
CA SER A 97 -11.05 26.98 26.31
C SER A 97 -12.15 26.82 25.26
N PHE A 98 -13.34 26.36 25.65
CA PHE A 98 -14.46 26.08 24.74
C PHE A 98 -15.65 26.98 25.05
N ASP A 99 -16.10 27.71 24.03
CA ASP A 99 -17.13 28.77 24.14
C ASP A 99 -18.58 28.26 24.14
N THR A 100 -18.81 26.96 24.25
CA THR A 100 -20.17 26.42 24.41
C THR A 100 -20.11 25.27 25.41
N GLY A 101 -20.95 25.32 26.44
CA GLY A 101 -21.01 24.38 27.57
C GLY A 101 -21.49 22.97 27.20
N ILE A 102 -21.06 22.44 26.06
CA ILE A 102 -21.53 21.19 25.46
C ILE A 102 -20.66 20.00 25.90
N ILE A 103 -19.38 20.21 26.25
CA ILE A 103 -18.50 19.12 26.72
C ILE A 103 -18.16 19.30 28.21
N GLU A 104 -18.65 18.35 29.00
CA GLU A 104 -18.30 18.23 30.41
C GLU A 104 -16.82 17.82 30.57
N HIS A 105 -16.15 18.41 31.55
CA HIS A 105 -14.76 18.13 31.89
C HIS A 105 -14.65 17.73 33.36
N VAL A 106 -13.64 16.92 33.69
CA VAL A 106 -13.32 16.56 35.08
C VAL A 106 -12.21 17.48 35.59
N GLY A 107 -12.53 18.26 36.62
CA GLY A 107 -11.60 19.22 37.22
C GLY A 107 -10.65 18.59 38.24
N TYR A 108 -9.38 19.01 38.26
CA TYR A 108 -8.41 18.66 39.30
C TYR A 108 -7.67 19.89 39.84
N PRO A 109 -7.13 19.88 41.06
CA PRO A 109 -6.38 21.01 41.58
C PRO A 109 -4.97 21.05 40.96
N ARG A 110 -4.53 22.21 40.47
CA ARG A 110 -3.20 22.34 39.83
C ARG A 110 -2.04 22.04 40.77
N ASP A 111 -2.23 22.19 42.07
CA ASP A 111 -1.21 21.89 43.08
C ASP A 111 -1.17 20.42 43.51
N LEU A 112 -1.99 19.56 42.89
CA LEU A 112 -2.03 18.11 43.12
C LEU A 112 -2.23 17.71 44.59
N ARG A 113 -2.93 18.53 45.38
CA ARG A 113 -3.26 18.22 46.78
C ARG A 113 -3.95 16.86 46.92
N PHE A 114 -3.33 15.96 47.69
CA PHE A 114 -3.71 14.56 47.84
C PHE A 114 -5.23 14.33 48.02
N SER A 115 -5.87 14.96 49.02
CA SER A 115 -7.29 14.73 49.31
C SER A 115 -8.21 15.04 48.13
N LYS A 116 -7.88 16.07 47.34
CA LYS A 116 -8.66 16.42 46.14
C LYS A 116 -8.29 15.54 44.94
N ILE A 117 -7.05 15.08 44.87
CA ILE A 117 -6.61 14.15 43.83
C ILE A 117 -7.28 12.78 43.98
N VAL A 118 -7.47 12.27 45.20
CA VAL A 118 -8.24 11.03 45.43
C VAL A 118 -9.65 11.15 44.87
N LEU A 119 -10.35 12.25 45.17
CA LEU A 119 -11.69 12.52 44.62
C LEU A 119 -11.68 12.69 43.10
N PHE A 120 -10.62 13.28 42.53
CA PHE A 120 -10.45 13.38 41.09
C PHE A 120 -10.28 12.00 40.45
N LYS A 121 -9.46 11.12 41.03
CA LYS A 121 -9.26 9.74 40.54
C LYS A 121 -10.57 8.98 40.49
N GLU A 122 -11.37 9.03 41.56
CA GLU A 122 -12.69 8.38 41.62
C GLU A 122 -13.62 8.90 40.52
N LYS A 123 -13.76 10.23 40.41
CA LYS A 123 -14.60 10.86 39.37
C LYS A 123 -14.12 10.56 37.95
N LEU A 124 -12.81 10.56 37.73
CA LEU A 124 -12.23 10.25 36.43
C LEU A 124 -12.50 8.80 36.06
N ALA A 125 -12.28 7.85 36.97
CA ALA A 125 -12.53 6.43 36.75
C ALA A 125 -14.01 6.17 36.41
N GLU A 126 -14.93 6.75 37.19
CA GLU A 126 -16.37 6.67 36.92
C GLU A 126 -16.74 7.25 35.54
N LYS A 127 -16.18 8.41 35.19
CA LYS A 127 -16.46 9.07 33.91
C LYS A 127 -15.92 8.29 32.73
N VAL A 128 -14.69 7.76 32.83
CA VAL A 128 -14.06 6.90 31.81
C VAL A 128 -14.90 5.65 31.61
N LYS A 129 -15.24 4.95 32.69
CA LYS A 129 -16.10 3.77 32.64
C LYS A 129 -17.45 4.05 32.00
N ALA A 130 -18.15 5.10 32.43
CA ALA A 130 -19.47 5.45 31.90
C ALA A 130 -19.40 5.85 30.42
N THR A 131 -18.35 6.55 30.01
CA THR A 131 -18.16 6.98 28.61
C THR A 131 -17.83 5.79 27.72
N TYR A 132 -16.97 4.88 28.19
CA TYR A 132 -16.63 3.64 27.48
C TYR A 132 -17.85 2.71 27.35
N GLN A 133 -18.58 2.46 28.45
CA GLN A 133 -19.77 1.59 28.42
C GLN A 133 -20.81 2.10 27.42
N LYS A 134 -21.10 3.41 27.41
CA LYS A 134 -22.02 4.01 26.43
C LYS A 134 -21.59 3.79 24.99
N SER A 135 -20.28 3.82 24.72
CA SER A 135 -19.76 3.59 23.37
C SER A 135 -19.84 2.13 22.93
N VAL A 136 -19.80 1.19 23.87
CA VAL A 136 -19.98 -0.24 23.61
C VAL A 136 -21.45 -0.57 23.39
N ASP A 137 -22.33 0.00 24.20
CA ASP A 137 -23.78 -0.27 24.16
C ASP A 137 -24.46 0.34 22.92
N ASP A 138 -23.98 1.49 22.44
CA ASP A 138 -24.49 2.16 21.25
C ASP A 138 -23.32 2.52 20.31
N PRO A 139 -23.04 1.68 19.29
CA PRO A 139 -21.98 1.94 18.31
C PRO A 139 -22.19 3.20 17.46
N GLU A 140 -23.42 3.71 17.40
CA GLU A 140 -23.78 4.98 16.75
C GLU A 140 -23.78 6.15 17.75
N HIS A 141 -23.33 5.93 19.00
CA HIS A 141 -23.31 6.94 20.05
C HIS A 141 -22.26 8.03 19.76
N SER A 142 -22.71 9.06 19.05
CA SER A 142 -21.98 10.31 18.90
C SER A 142 -21.86 11.03 20.23
N THR A 143 -20.62 11.26 20.67
CA THR A 143 -20.33 11.98 21.92
C THR A 143 -20.30 13.49 21.73
N PHE A 144 -20.07 13.96 20.49
CA PHE A 144 -19.88 15.37 20.21
C PHE A 144 -20.62 15.83 18.95
N LEU A 145 -20.50 15.13 17.82
CA LEU A 145 -20.97 15.65 16.53
C LEU A 145 -22.51 15.76 16.43
N LYS A 146 -23.28 14.83 17.04
CA LYS A 146 -24.76 14.88 17.06
C LYS A 146 -25.28 16.17 17.70
N ASN A 147 -24.54 16.76 18.64
CA ASN A 147 -24.93 18.03 19.27
C ASN A 147 -24.86 19.22 18.30
N PHE A 148 -24.09 19.10 17.21
CA PHE A 148 -23.93 20.14 16.20
C PHE A 148 -24.69 19.85 14.89
N GLY A 149 -25.26 18.66 14.72
CA GLY A 149 -26.04 18.29 13.53
C GLY A 149 -25.94 16.81 13.14
N LYS A 150 -26.44 16.46 11.94
CA LYS A 150 -26.29 15.13 11.34
C LYS A 150 -25.01 15.10 10.51
N PHE A 151 -23.90 14.70 11.13
CA PHE A 151 -22.62 14.53 10.42
C PHE A 151 -22.33 13.05 10.21
N GLN A 152 -21.77 12.71 9.03
CA GLN A 152 -21.14 11.42 8.81
C GLN A 152 -19.65 11.54 9.18
N VAL A 153 -19.18 10.67 10.06
CA VAL A 153 -17.76 10.61 10.44
C VAL A 153 -16.95 10.10 9.26
N ALA A 154 -15.87 10.80 8.91
CA ALA A 154 -14.92 10.31 7.92
C ALA A 154 -14.11 9.15 8.52
N ASN A 155 -14.29 7.95 7.99
CA ASN A 155 -13.43 6.82 8.34
C ASN A 155 -12.05 7.04 7.71
N LEU A 156 -10.99 6.94 8.52
CA LEU A 156 -9.64 6.89 7.98
C LEU A 156 -9.52 5.54 7.28
N SER A 157 -9.65 5.52 5.95
CA SER A 157 -9.34 4.33 5.16
C SER A 157 -7.86 4.05 5.36
N GLU A 158 -7.55 3.11 6.23
CA GLU A 158 -6.26 2.44 6.17
C GLU A 158 -6.20 1.84 4.77
N ASP A 159 -5.31 2.35 3.92
CA ASP A 159 -4.81 1.60 2.77
C ASP A 159 -4.04 0.38 3.32
N ILE A 160 -4.75 -0.52 4.02
CA ILE A 160 -4.44 -1.93 4.00
C ILE A 160 -4.46 -2.20 2.51
N VAL A 161 -3.28 -2.45 1.92
CA VAL A 161 -3.16 -2.88 0.53
C VAL A 161 -4.23 -3.93 0.35
N SER A 162 -5.36 -3.57 -0.28
CA SER A 162 -6.54 -4.43 -0.21
C SER A 162 -6.10 -5.76 -0.79
N THR A 163 -6.59 -6.86 -0.25
CA THR A 163 -6.25 -8.18 -0.79
C THR A 163 -6.41 -8.18 -2.31
N ASP A 164 -7.37 -7.40 -2.84
CA ASP A 164 -7.55 -7.14 -4.26
C ASP A 164 -6.36 -6.43 -4.92
N LYS A 165 -5.78 -5.39 -4.32
CA LYS A 165 -4.56 -4.72 -4.84
C LYS A 165 -3.34 -5.64 -4.83
N MET A 166 -3.23 -6.51 -3.82
CA MET A 166 -2.17 -7.53 -3.76
C MET A 166 -2.39 -8.62 -4.83
N ILE A 167 -3.62 -9.10 -4.98
CA ILE A 167 -4.03 -10.04 -6.03
C ILE A 167 -3.78 -9.42 -7.41
N LEU A 168 -4.17 -8.17 -7.65
CA LEU A 168 -3.95 -7.48 -8.93
C LEU A 168 -2.46 -7.31 -9.25
N THR A 169 -1.64 -7.05 -8.23
CA THR A 169 -0.18 -6.96 -8.40
C THR A 169 0.39 -8.34 -8.76
N MET A 170 0.00 -9.39 -8.03
CA MET A 170 0.40 -10.77 -8.33
C MET A 170 -0.08 -11.23 -9.72
N MET A 171 -1.30 -10.86 -10.14
CA MET A 171 -1.83 -11.17 -11.47
C MET A 171 -1.06 -10.43 -12.56
N SER A 172 -0.69 -9.17 -12.34
CA SER A 172 0.13 -8.40 -13.28
C SER A 172 1.53 -9.00 -13.42
N GLU A 173 2.11 -9.46 -12.32
CA GLU A 173 3.42 -10.11 -12.30
C GLU A 173 3.39 -11.48 -13.00
N LEU A 174 2.34 -12.27 -12.78
CA LEU A 174 2.09 -13.51 -13.53
C LEU A 174 1.90 -13.25 -15.03
N GLN A 175 1.16 -12.21 -15.42
CA GLN A 175 1.01 -11.84 -16.83
C GLN A 175 2.35 -11.46 -17.49
N SER A 176 3.22 -10.77 -16.77
CA SER A 176 4.58 -10.46 -17.24
C SER A 176 5.39 -11.73 -17.44
N GLN A 177 5.40 -12.64 -16.45
CA GLN A 177 6.12 -13.91 -16.53
C GLN A 177 5.61 -14.79 -17.68
N ILE A 178 4.29 -14.88 -17.88
CA ILE A 178 3.69 -15.61 -19.00
C ILE A 178 4.11 -14.99 -20.35
N SER A 179 4.17 -13.66 -20.42
CA SER A 179 4.60 -12.96 -21.64
C SER A 179 6.07 -13.23 -21.96
N ASP A 180 6.93 -13.29 -20.94
CA ASP A 180 8.36 -13.62 -21.09
C ASP A 180 8.56 -15.10 -21.47
N VAL A 181 7.78 -16.02 -20.90
CA VAL A 181 7.75 -17.44 -21.30
C VAL A 181 7.26 -17.60 -22.74
N LYS A 182 6.18 -16.90 -23.13
CA LYS A 182 5.71 -16.92 -24.52
C LYS A 182 6.78 -16.42 -25.47
N ARG A 183 7.52 -15.38 -25.08
CA ARG A 183 8.63 -14.83 -25.88
C ARG A 183 9.81 -15.79 -25.97
N SER A 184 10.14 -16.50 -24.89
CA SER A 184 11.22 -17.49 -24.87
C SER A 184 10.89 -18.73 -25.70
N LEU A 185 9.61 -19.16 -25.67
CA LEU A 185 9.09 -20.21 -26.55
C LEU A 185 9.08 -19.77 -28.02
N HIS A 186 8.81 -18.50 -28.32
CA HIS A 186 8.88 -17.95 -29.67
C HIS A 186 10.32 -17.79 -30.20
N THR A 187 11.33 -17.73 -29.32
CA THR A 187 12.75 -17.77 -29.70
C THR A 187 13.29 -19.17 -29.96
N GLN A 188 12.48 -20.22 -29.78
CA GLN A 188 12.84 -21.60 -30.15
C GLN A 188 12.20 -22.07 -31.47
N SER A 189 11.68 -21.17 -32.32
CA SER A 189 11.47 -21.52 -33.74
C SER A 189 12.84 -21.56 -34.44
N PRO A 190 13.22 -22.66 -35.12
CA PRO A 190 14.52 -22.79 -35.76
C PRO A 190 14.70 -21.71 -36.82
N ALA A 191 15.93 -21.20 -36.95
CA ALA A 191 16.32 -20.09 -37.83
C ALA A 191 16.02 -20.26 -39.34
N LEU A 192 15.36 -21.36 -39.74
CA LEU A 192 14.89 -21.65 -41.10
C LEU A 192 13.70 -20.77 -41.53
N GLU A 193 12.86 -20.26 -40.61
CA GLU A 193 11.68 -19.46 -40.99
C GLU A 193 11.98 -17.97 -41.29
N ARG A 194 13.22 -17.49 -41.05
CA ARG A 194 13.51 -16.05 -41.07
C ARG A 194 13.89 -15.49 -42.43
N PHE A 195 14.15 -16.32 -43.42
CA PHE A 195 14.51 -15.90 -44.78
C PHE A 195 13.58 -16.56 -45.81
N PRO A 196 13.17 -15.83 -46.87
CA PRO A 196 12.29 -16.38 -47.90
C PRO A 196 12.95 -17.59 -48.59
N ALA A 197 12.17 -18.56 -49.06
CA ALA A 197 12.65 -19.77 -49.75
C ALA A 197 13.68 -19.46 -50.85
N SER A 198 13.51 -18.34 -51.57
CA SER A 198 14.44 -17.86 -52.59
C SER A 198 15.87 -17.64 -52.08
N PHE A 199 16.05 -17.25 -50.82
CA PHE A 199 17.37 -17.04 -50.21
C PHE A 199 18.09 -18.38 -49.98
N HIS A 200 17.38 -19.35 -49.43
CA HIS A 200 17.89 -20.70 -49.21
C HIS A 200 18.23 -21.41 -50.52
N ILE A 201 17.35 -21.27 -51.52
CA ILE A 201 17.57 -21.79 -52.88
C ILE A 201 18.84 -21.18 -53.50
N ARG A 202 19.00 -19.85 -53.46
CA ARG A 202 20.20 -19.20 -54.00
C ARG A 202 21.49 -19.66 -53.33
N ARG A 203 21.45 -19.86 -52.02
CA ARG A 203 22.60 -20.36 -51.26
C ARG A 203 22.94 -21.80 -51.68
N ALA A 204 21.95 -22.69 -51.73
CA ALA A 204 22.13 -24.07 -52.13
C ALA A 204 22.66 -24.21 -53.58
N ILE A 205 22.19 -23.38 -54.51
CA ILE A 205 22.71 -23.33 -55.89
C ILE A 205 24.19 -22.95 -55.91
N LYS A 206 24.59 -21.92 -55.14
CA LYS A 206 26.00 -21.49 -55.07
C LYS A 206 26.90 -22.53 -54.43
N ASP A 207 26.41 -23.18 -53.38
CA ASP A 207 27.15 -24.25 -52.69
C ASP A 207 27.34 -25.45 -53.63
N PHE A 208 26.32 -25.86 -54.38
CA PHE A 208 26.41 -26.92 -55.38
C PHE A 208 27.39 -26.59 -56.51
N ALA A 209 27.32 -25.38 -57.07
CA ALA A 209 28.24 -24.94 -58.13
C ALA A 209 29.70 -24.96 -57.68
N LYS A 210 29.94 -24.65 -56.40
CA LYS A 210 31.26 -24.69 -55.79
C LYS A 210 31.75 -26.12 -55.51
N GLU A 211 30.85 -27.01 -55.09
CA GLU A 211 31.17 -28.43 -54.85
C GLU A 211 31.46 -29.20 -56.15
N GLN A 212 30.79 -28.84 -57.25
CA GLN A 212 30.92 -29.50 -58.55
C GLN A 212 31.87 -28.77 -59.52
N ASP A 213 32.50 -27.67 -59.08
CA ASP A 213 33.39 -26.81 -59.88
C ASP A 213 32.83 -26.47 -61.27
N CYS A 214 31.55 -26.10 -61.33
CA CYS A 214 30.82 -25.86 -62.58
C CYS A 214 30.29 -24.42 -62.66
N LYS A 215 30.10 -23.90 -63.88
CA LYS A 215 29.55 -22.57 -64.08
C LYS A 215 28.04 -22.60 -63.88
N LEU A 216 27.49 -21.53 -63.30
CA LEU A 216 26.06 -21.41 -63.04
C LEU A 216 25.19 -21.51 -64.31
N ASN A 217 25.74 -21.18 -65.49
CA ASN A 217 25.04 -21.31 -66.78
C ASN A 217 24.84 -22.77 -67.22
N ASP A 218 25.66 -23.70 -66.73
CA ASP A 218 25.63 -25.11 -67.14
C ASP A 218 24.67 -25.94 -66.27
N LEU A 219 24.05 -25.30 -65.28
CA LEU A 219 23.20 -25.93 -64.27
C LEU A 219 21.71 -25.99 -64.65
N PHE A 220 21.28 -25.32 -65.71
CA PHE A 220 19.88 -25.31 -66.16
C PHE A 220 19.43 -26.71 -66.59
N GLY A 221 18.31 -27.18 -66.05
CA GLY A 221 17.74 -28.48 -66.40
C GLY A 221 18.50 -29.70 -65.85
N SER A 222 19.46 -29.50 -64.94
CA SER A 222 20.20 -30.60 -64.31
C SER A 222 19.38 -31.24 -63.18
N GLY A 223 18.97 -32.51 -63.36
CA GLY A 223 18.21 -33.27 -62.35
C GLY A 223 18.92 -33.33 -60.98
N HIS A 224 20.24 -33.46 -61.00
CA HIS A 224 21.08 -33.53 -59.82
C HIS A 224 21.09 -32.25 -58.99
N LEU A 225 20.93 -31.06 -59.61
CA LEU A 225 20.79 -29.81 -58.87
C LEU A 225 19.47 -29.78 -58.11
N TYR A 226 18.36 -30.18 -58.76
CA TYR A 226 17.04 -30.15 -58.14
C TYR A 226 17.00 -31.09 -56.92
N ASP A 227 17.51 -32.32 -57.06
CA ASP A 227 17.58 -33.27 -55.95
C ASP A 227 18.49 -32.77 -54.80
N TYR A 228 19.61 -32.12 -55.14
CA TYR A 228 20.51 -31.55 -54.14
C TYR A 228 19.86 -30.40 -53.37
N VAL A 229 19.26 -29.45 -54.08
CA VAL A 229 18.59 -28.30 -53.45
C VAL A 229 17.39 -28.79 -52.62
N GLU A 230 16.60 -29.75 -53.12
CA GLU A 230 15.47 -30.39 -52.42
C GLU A 230 15.91 -31.11 -51.14
N SER A 231 17.14 -31.64 -51.08
CA SER A 231 17.68 -32.25 -49.85
C SER A 231 18.18 -31.24 -48.81
N LYS A 232 18.53 -30.02 -49.25
CA LYS A 232 19.13 -28.96 -48.42
C LYS A 232 18.10 -27.96 -47.90
N ILE A 233 17.03 -27.76 -48.65
CA ILE A 233 15.89 -26.97 -48.23
C ILE A 233 14.79 -27.96 -47.83
N ASP A 234 14.00 -27.64 -46.82
CA ASP A 234 12.86 -28.45 -46.43
C ASP A 234 11.71 -28.23 -47.44
N ALA A 235 11.92 -28.66 -48.68
CA ALA A 235 11.12 -28.30 -49.87
C ALA A 235 9.60 -28.53 -49.72
N PRO A 236 9.14 -29.62 -49.07
CA PRO A 236 7.70 -29.83 -48.85
C PRO A 236 7.02 -28.77 -47.99
N ASN A 237 7.78 -28.01 -47.20
CA ASN A 237 7.26 -26.93 -46.35
C ASN A 237 7.13 -25.58 -47.09
N TYR A 238 7.63 -25.47 -48.32
CA TYR A 238 7.65 -24.21 -49.07
C TYR A 238 6.92 -24.25 -50.42
N PHE A 239 6.65 -25.44 -50.97
CA PHE A 239 6.08 -25.60 -52.30
C PHE A 239 5.00 -26.68 -52.30
N ASP A 240 3.87 -26.42 -52.96
CA ASP A 240 2.74 -27.34 -53.02
C ASP A 240 2.98 -28.47 -54.04
N SER A 241 3.92 -28.28 -54.98
CA SER A 241 4.28 -29.28 -55.98
C SER A 241 5.75 -29.21 -56.40
N ARG A 242 6.29 -30.36 -56.85
CA ARG A 242 7.67 -30.45 -57.36
C ARG A 242 7.90 -29.58 -58.61
N ALA A 243 6.88 -29.37 -59.43
CA ALA A 243 6.96 -28.52 -60.62
C ALA A 243 7.19 -27.05 -60.25
N GLU A 244 6.47 -26.56 -59.23
CA GLU A 244 6.59 -25.19 -58.71
C GLU A 244 7.97 -24.95 -58.07
N PHE A 245 8.48 -25.94 -57.34
CA PHE A 245 9.84 -25.91 -56.79
C PHE A 245 10.90 -25.77 -57.91
N ILE A 246 10.82 -26.59 -58.95
CA ILE A 246 11.76 -26.55 -60.09
C ILE A 246 11.71 -25.18 -60.79
N GLU A 247 10.51 -24.65 -61.04
CA GLU A 247 10.33 -23.32 -61.64
C GLU A 247 10.96 -22.21 -60.78
N MET A 248 10.83 -22.30 -59.46
CA MET A 248 11.44 -21.35 -58.53
C MET A 248 12.97 -21.45 -58.54
N VAL A 249 13.54 -22.66 -58.56
CA VAL A 249 14.99 -22.89 -58.66
C VAL A 249 15.53 -22.30 -59.95
N ASP A 250 14.89 -22.56 -61.09
CA ASP A 250 15.27 -22.00 -62.39
C ASP A 250 15.18 -20.47 -62.41
N THR A 251 14.13 -19.91 -61.81
CA THR A 251 13.97 -18.46 -61.68
C THR A 251 15.10 -17.82 -60.87
N GLN A 252 15.54 -18.46 -59.78
CA GLN A 252 16.67 -17.96 -59.01
C GLN A 252 18.01 -18.19 -59.74
N LEU A 253 18.16 -19.29 -60.47
CA LEU A 253 19.36 -19.57 -61.27
C LEU A 253 19.54 -18.51 -62.37
N ARG A 254 18.46 -18.10 -63.06
CA ARG A 254 18.47 -16.98 -64.01
C ARG A 254 18.89 -15.66 -63.37
N LYS A 255 18.38 -15.36 -62.17
CA LYS A 255 18.74 -14.15 -61.42
C LYS A 255 20.20 -14.15 -60.92
N LEU A 256 20.83 -15.31 -60.81
CA LEU A 256 22.24 -15.44 -60.40
C LEU A 256 23.21 -15.43 -61.58
N THR A 257 22.71 -15.62 -62.80
CA THR A 257 23.49 -15.68 -64.04
C THR A 257 23.39 -14.41 -64.88
N THR A 258 22.48 -13.49 -64.52
CA THR A 258 22.37 -12.12 -65.04
C THR A 258 23.23 -11.18 -64.21
#